data_AF-A0A2X1PP07-F1
#
_entry.id   AF-A0A2X1PP07-F1
#
_cell.length_a   1.000
_cell.length_b   1.000
_cell.length_c   1.000
_cell.angle_alpha   90.00
_cell.angle_beta   90.00
_cell.angle_gamma   90.00
#
_symmetry.space_group_name_H-M   'P 1'
#
loop_
_entity.id
_entity.type
_entity.pdbx_description
1 polymer ?
#
loop_
_entity_poly.entity_id
_entity_poly.type
_entity_poly.pdbx_seq_one_letter_code
_entity_poly.pdbx_strand_id
1 'polypeptide(L)'
;MTIYTLSHGPLKLDVSDRGGVIEGFWRDTTPLLRPGKKSGVATDASCSPLVPFANRVSGNRFVWQGREYQLQPNVEWDAHYLHGDGWLGQWQCASCSDDSLCLVYEHRSGVYHYRVSQAFHLTADTLTVTLSVTNQGAETLPFGTGWHPYFPLSPQTRIQAQAIGYWLEREQWLVGEFCEQLPQELDFNQLAPLPRQWVNNGFAVEMMPA
;
A
#
# COMPACT_ATOMS: atom_id res chain seq x y z
N MET A 1 -4.02 12.94 16.53
CA MET A 1 -4.16 12.57 15.11
C MET A 1 -4.54 13.83 14.37
N THR A 2 -3.81 14.13 13.30
CA THR A 2 -3.98 15.31 12.46
C THR A 2 -4.49 14.87 11.11
N ILE A 3 -5.49 15.57 10.56
CA ILE A 3 -5.96 15.38 9.19
C ILE A 3 -5.58 16.62 8.39
N TYR A 4 -4.83 16.42 7.31
CA TYR A 4 -4.49 17.43 6.32
C TYR A 4 -5.47 17.31 5.17
N THR A 5 -6.10 18.42 4.77
CA THR A 5 -6.99 18.46 3.61
C THR A 5 -6.29 19.23 2.49
N LEU A 6 -6.19 18.61 1.31
CA LEU A 6 -5.77 19.24 0.07
C LEU A 6 -6.96 19.38 -0.88
N SER A 7 -6.93 20.40 -1.73
CA SER A 7 -7.92 20.60 -2.78
C SER A 7 -7.32 21.28 -4.00
N HIS A 8 -7.72 20.83 -5.19
CA HIS A 8 -7.42 21.53 -6.45
C HIS A 8 -8.59 21.34 -7.41
N GLY A 9 -9.28 22.43 -7.75
CA GLY A 9 -10.52 22.36 -8.53
C GLY A 9 -11.58 21.46 -7.88
N PRO A 10 -12.11 20.44 -8.58
CA PRO A 10 -13.13 19.55 -8.02
C PRO A 10 -12.55 18.44 -7.13
N LEU A 11 -11.23 18.27 -7.09
CA LEU A 11 -10.59 17.21 -6.31
C LEU A 11 -10.33 17.65 -4.87
N LYS A 12 -10.61 16.74 -3.94
CA LYS A 12 -10.31 16.88 -2.51
C LYS A 12 -9.65 15.61 -1.99
N LEU A 13 -8.60 15.76 -1.18
CA LEU A 13 -7.88 14.68 -0.52
C LEU A 13 -7.79 14.96 0.99
N ASP A 14 -8.13 13.98 1.82
CA ASP A 14 -7.84 14.01 3.25
C ASP A 14 -6.73 12.98 3.56
N VAL A 15 -5.68 13.39 4.29
CA VAL A 15 -4.54 12.53 4.67
C VAL A 15 -4.30 12.63 6.18
N SER A 16 -4.03 11.50 6.84
CA SER A 16 -3.76 11.43 8.29
C SER A 16 -2.27 11.28 8.59
N ASP A 17 -1.82 11.91 9.69
CA ASP A 17 -0.49 11.65 10.26
C ASP A 17 -0.35 10.27 10.90
N ARG A 18 -1.47 9.58 11.19
CA ARG A 18 -1.46 8.20 11.71
C ARG A 18 -1.40 7.24 10.53
N GLY A 19 -0.31 6.50 10.43
CA GLY A 19 -0.03 5.57 9.33
C GLY A 19 0.27 6.23 7.99
N GLY A 20 0.26 7.57 7.89
CA GLY A 20 0.43 8.28 6.62
C GLY A 20 -0.66 7.91 5.62
N VAL A 21 -1.86 7.61 6.10
CA VAL A 21 -2.95 7.06 5.29
C VAL A 21 -3.76 8.15 4.63
N ILE A 22 -4.30 7.86 3.44
CA ILE A 22 -5.38 8.66 2.86
C ILE A 22 -6.66 8.30 3.62
N GLU A 23 -7.38 9.29 4.14
CA GLU A 23 -8.69 9.15 4.79
C GLU A 23 -9.86 9.48 3.85
N GLY A 24 -9.56 10.01 2.67
CA GLY A 24 -10.48 9.99 1.54
C GLY A 24 -10.00 10.79 0.36
N PHE A 25 -10.55 10.45 -0.79
CA PHE A 25 -10.26 11.10 -2.07
C PHE A 25 -11.56 11.23 -2.84
N TRP A 26 -11.92 12.45 -3.22
CA TRP A 26 -13.21 12.77 -3.83
C TRP A 26 -13.04 13.65 -5.06
N ARG A 27 -14.01 13.53 -5.97
CA ARG A 27 -14.35 14.56 -6.95
C ARG A 27 -15.74 15.07 -6.62
N ASP A 28 -15.86 16.36 -6.29
CA ASP A 28 -17.06 16.94 -5.70
C ASP A 28 -17.53 16.10 -4.49
N THR A 29 -18.71 15.50 -4.57
CA THR A 29 -19.26 14.60 -3.54
C THR A 29 -19.01 13.12 -3.82
N THR A 30 -18.40 12.78 -4.96
CA THR A 30 -18.22 11.39 -5.40
C THR A 30 -16.93 10.81 -4.79
N PRO A 31 -17.01 9.76 -3.95
CA PRO A 31 -15.83 9.11 -3.41
C PRO A 31 -15.11 8.31 -4.49
N LEU A 32 -13.85 8.66 -4.75
CA LEU A 32 -12.95 7.93 -5.66
C LEU A 32 -12.27 6.76 -4.95
N LEU A 33 -12.01 6.91 -3.65
CA LEU A 33 -11.64 5.83 -2.73
C LEU A 33 -12.72 5.65 -1.66
N ARG A 34 -12.78 4.47 -1.04
CA ARG A 34 -13.62 4.20 0.14
C ARG A 34 -13.35 5.27 1.20
N PRO A 35 -14.34 6.05 1.64
CA PRO A 35 -14.14 7.03 2.71
C PRO A 35 -13.60 6.36 3.98
N GLY A 36 -12.49 6.87 4.48
CA GLY A 36 -11.86 6.39 5.71
C GLY A 36 -12.68 6.79 6.94
N LYS A 37 -12.56 5.99 8.01
CA LYS A 37 -13.28 6.27 9.27
C LYS A 37 -12.60 7.31 10.15
N LYS A 38 -11.38 7.76 9.82
CA LYS A 38 -10.60 8.67 10.68
C LYS A 38 -10.45 8.11 12.11
N SER A 39 -10.26 6.80 12.23
CA SER A 39 -10.16 6.09 13.51
C SER A 39 -8.72 6.01 14.03
N GLY A 40 -7.73 6.34 13.20
CA GLY A 40 -6.32 6.10 13.48
C GLY A 40 -5.89 4.64 13.27
N VAL A 41 -6.78 3.79 12.74
CA VAL A 41 -6.49 2.40 12.34
C VAL A 41 -6.42 2.34 10.81
N ALA A 42 -5.26 1.96 10.28
CA ALA A 42 -4.98 2.03 8.84
C ALA A 42 -5.91 1.15 7.96
N THR A 43 -6.39 0.01 8.47
CA THR A 43 -7.34 -0.85 7.75
C THR A 43 -8.75 -0.25 7.62
N ASP A 44 -9.06 0.81 8.37
CA ASP A 44 -10.29 1.59 8.24
C ASP A 44 -10.16 2.79 7.29
N ALA A 45 -8.95 3.09 6.81
CA ALA A 45 -8.66 4.25 5.97
C ALA A 45 -8.93 3.98 4.48
N SER A 46 -8.69 4.97 3.61
CA SER A 46 -8.87 4.85 2.16
C SER A 46 -7.67 4.23 1.46
N CYS A 47 -6.45 4.50 1.92
CA CYS A 47 -5.22 3.94 1.35
C CYS A 47 -4.09 4.02 2.37
N SER A 48 -3.25 2.99 2.45
CA SER A 48 -2.06 2.97 3.31
C SER A 48 -0.76 2.80 2.51
N PRO A 49 0.35 3.45 2.90
CA PRO A 49 1.67 3.21 2.31
C PRO A 49 2.23 1.87 2.77
N LEU A 50 2.98 1.20 1.88
CA LEU A 50 3.67 -0.07 2.14
C LEU A 50 5.18 0.20 2.09
N VAL A 51 5.84 0.14 3.25
CA VAL A 51 7.28 0.44 3.41
C VAL A 51 7.78 -0.20 4.73
N PRO A 52 8.90 -0.94 4.74
CA PRO A 52 9.96 -1.02 3.72
C PRO A 52 9.77 -2.13 2.68
N PHE A 53 8.66 -2.85 2.70
CA PHE A 53 8.21 -3.76 1.64
C PHE A 53 6.70 -4.02 1.75
N ALA A 54 6.13 -4.59 0.70
CA ALA A 54 4.72 -4.97 0.66
C ALA A 54 4.51 -6.43 1.10
N ASN A 55 3.31 -6.71 1.62
CA ASN A 55 2.84 -8.05 1.99
C ASN A 55 3.69 -8.70 3.10
N ARG A 56 3.76 -10.04 3.11
CA ARG A 56 4.38 -10.88 4.13
C ARG A 56 5.69 -11.47 3.61
N VAL A 57 6.57 -11.82 4.53
CA VAL A 57 7.70 -12.73 4.27
C VAL A 57 7.37 -14.07 4.94
N SER A 58 7.17 -15.12 4.13
CA SER A 58 6.77 -16.43 4.64
C SER A 58 7.75 -16.96 5.69
N GLY A 59 7.24 -17.35 6.86
CA GLY A 59 8.08 -17.84 7.96
C GLY A 59 8.82 -16.76 8.74
N ASN A 60 8.50 -15.48 8.49
CA ASN A 60 9.06 -14.30 9.16
C ASN A 60 10.60 -14.28 9.16
N ARG A 61 11.24 -14.78 8.10
CA ARG A 61 12.70 -14.78 8.00
C ARG A 61 13.15 -14.75 6.55
N PHE A 62 14.35 -14.23 6.33
CA PHE A 62 15.01 -14.26 5.02
C PHE A 62 16.52 -14.23 5.19
N VAL A 63 17.25 -14.69 4.16
CA VAL A 63 18.70 -14.59 4.09
C VAL A 63 19.07 -13.48 3.11
N TRP A 64 19.94 -12.57 3.53
CA TRP A 64 20.46 -11.52 2.67
C TRP A 64 21.96 -11.38 2.89
N GLN A 65 22.72 -11.41 1.79
CA GLN A 65 24.20 -11.36 1.82
C GLN A 65 24.83 -12.33 2.84
N GLY A 66 24.27 -13.55 2.94
CA GLY A 66 24.77 -14.61 3.83
C GLY A 66 24.34 -14.48 5.30
N ARG A 67 23.56 -13.45 5.67
CA ARG A 67 23.04 -13.26 7.03
C ARG A 67 21.55 -13.57 7.10
N GLU A 68 21.15 -14.35 8.10
CA GLU A 68 19.73 -14.58 8.41
C GLU A 68 19.15 -13.40 9.21
N TYR A 69 17.99 -12.93 8.79
CA TYR A 69 17.18 -11.92 9.46
C TYR A 69 15.84 -12.51 9.84
N GLN A 70 15.35 -12.17 11.04
CA GLN A 70 14.07 -12.64 11.56
C GLN A 70 13.17 -11.43 11.89
N LEU A 71 11.92 -11.51 11.46
CA LEU A 71 10.87 -10.54 11.69
C LEU A 71 9.95 -11.05 12.82
N GLN A 72 9.25 -10.12 13.47
CA GLN A 72 8.23 -10.43 14.46
C GLN A 72 6.88 -9.91 13.96
N PRO A 73 5.74 -10.56 14.26
CA PRO A 73 4.43 -10.04 13.89
C PRO A 73 4.25 -8.60 14.37
N ASN A 74 3.68 -7.75 13.52
CA ASN A 74 3.47 -6.32 13.80
C ASN A 74 2.00 -5.94 14.02
N VAL A 75 1.08 -6.91 13.90
CA VAL A 75 -0.34 -6.76 14.21
C VAL A 75 -0.85 -8.01 14.93
N GLU A 76 -1.87 -7.87 15.79
CA GLU A 76 -2.36 -8.97 16.63
C GLU A 76 -3.09 -10.07 15.85
N TRP A 77 -3.68 -9.73 14.71
CA TRP A 77 -4.56 -10.62 13.93
C TRP A 77 -3.82 -11.40 12.84
N ASP A 78 -2.51 -11.20 12.69
CA ASP A 78 -1.68 -11.89 11.71
C ASP A 78 -0.44 -12.50 12.37
N ALA A 79 -0.15 -13.76 12.06
CA ALA A 79 1.06 -14.43 12.53
C ALA A 79 2.33 -13.97 11.79
N HIS A 80 2.18 -13.20 10.71
CA HIS A 80 3.30 -12.68 9.93
C HIS A 80 3.47 -11.17 10.13
N TYR A 81 4.73 -10.73 10.05
CA TYR A 81 5.02 -9.33 9.80
C TYR A 81 4.43 -8.93 8.44
N LEU A 82 3.63 -7.87 8.44
CA LEU A 82 2.79 -7.50 7.31
C LEU A 82 3.00 -6.03 6.92
N HIS A 83 3.22 -5.78 5.62
CA HIS A 83 3.17 -4.44 5.01
C HIS A 83 4.20 -3.40 5.50
N GLY A 84 5.17 -3.82 6.31
CA GLY A 84 6.14 -2.89 6.87
C GLY A 84 5.62 -2.16 8.11
N ASP A 85 6.26 -1.04 8.46
CA ASP A 85 5.93 -0.26 9.67
C ASP A 85 5.29 1.09 9.37
N GLY A 86 5.43 1.58 8.12
CA GLY A 86 4.93 2.92 7.75
C GLY A 86 3.45 3.11 8.04
N TRP A 87 2.62 2.11 7.72
CA TRP A 87 1.18 2.14 7.95
C TRP A 87 0.76 2.10 9.43
N LEU A 88 1.65 1.74 10.36
CA LEU A 88 1.40 1.70 11.80
C LEU A 88 2.01 2.91 12.53
N GLY A 89 3.01 3.54 11.92
CA GLY A 89 3.77 4.64 12.50
C GLY A 89 3.01 5.96 12.59
N GLN A 90 3.53 6.90 13.37
CA GLN A 90 3.09 8.29 13.35
C GLN A 90 4.06 9.10 12.49
N TRP A 91 3.53 9.74 11.47
CA TRP A 91 4.28 10.56 10.52
C TRP A 91 4.31 12.02 10.96
N GLN A 92 5.29 12.78 10.49
CA GLN A 92 5.43 14.21 10.74
C GLN A 92 5.22 14.95 9.42
N CYS A 93 4.46 16.05 9.44
CA CYS A 93 4.35 16.93 8.28
C CYS A 93 5.66 17.71 8.09
N ALA A 94 6.26 17.57 6.92
CA ALA A 94 7.44 18.34 6.50
C ALA A 94 7.06 19.60 5.71
N SER A 95 5.98 19.54 4.92
CA SER A 95 5.44 20.69 4.19
C SER A 95 3.96 20.46 3.86
N CYS A 96 3.17 21.54 3.85
CA CYS A 96 1.76 21.50 3.46
C CYS A 96 1.40 22.82 2.75
N SER A 97 0.59 22.73 1.70
CA SER A 97 -0.08 23.84 1.02
C SER A 97 -1.50 23.41 0.65
N ASP A 98 -2.19 24.20 -0.19
CA ASP A 98 -3.57 23.90 -0.59
C ASP A 98 -3.67 22.63 -1.45
N ASP A 99 -2.68 22.33 -2.29
CA ASP A 99 -2.71 21.21 -3.24
C ASP A 99 -1.55 20.21 -3.07
N SER A 100 -0.69 20.40 -2.07
CA SER A 100 0.41 19.48 -1.78
C SER A 100 0.69 19.24 -0.30
N LEU A 101 1.15 18.03 0.02
CA LEU A 101 1.55 17.60 1.35
C LEU A 101 2.79 16.71 1.25
N CYS A 102 3.73 16.87 2.18
CA CYS A 102 4.82 15.92 2.37
C CYS A 102 4.85 15.47 3.83
N LEU A 103 4.71 14.15 4.03
CA LEU A 103 4.84 13.50 5.32
C LEU A 103 6.16 12.74 5.40
N VAL A 104 6.75 12.66 6.58
CA VAL A 104 7.99 11.93 6.85
C VAL A 104 7.78 10.97 8.00
N TYR A 105 8.38 9.78 7.91
CA TYR A 105 8.46 8.82 9.00
C TYR A 105 9.88 8.27 9.12
N GLU A 106 10.33 8.08 10.36
CA GLU A 106 11.60 7.44 10.67
C GLU A 106 11.34 6.19 11.52
N HIS A 107 11.87 5.05 11.07
CA HIS A 107 11.83 3.79 11.79
C HIS A 107 13.25 3.41 12.23
N ARG A 108 13.42 3.12 13.53
CA ARG A 108 14.74 2.91 14.18
C ARG A 108 14.78 1.65 15.04
N SER A 109 13.86 0.71 14.80
CA SER A 109 13.74 -0.54 15.55
C SER A 109 13.60 -1.73 14.60
N GLY A 110 13.78 -2.95 15.10
CA GLY A 110 13.62 -4.16 14.30
C GLY A 110 14.74 -4.34 13.27
N VAL A 111 14.41 -5.02 12.16
CA VAL A 111 15.41 -5.37 11.12
C VAL A 111 15.76 -4.19 10.23
N TYR A 112 14.76 -3.38 9.86
CA TYR A 112 14.91 -2.30 8.90
C TYR A 112 14.97 -0.95 9.61
N HIS A 113 16.06 -0.20 9.46
CA HIS A 113 16.13 1.19 9.92
C HIS A 113 16.11 2.10 8.69
N TYR A 114 15.16 3.03 8.63
CA TYR A 114 14.97 3.86 7.45
C TYR A 114 14.26 5.18 7.77
N ARG A 115 14.48 6.14 6.88
CA ARG A 115 13.64 7.33 6.74
C ARG A 115 12.85 7.20 5.44
N VAL A 116 11.56 7.51 5.51
CA VAL A 116 10.69 7.54 4.33
C VAL A 116 9.97 8.87 4.27
N SER A 117 9.86 9.42 3.06
CA SER A 117 9.00 10.57 2.76
C SER A 117 7.86 10.11 1.86
N GLN A 118 6.64 10.58 2.14
CA GLN A 118 5.46 10.37 1.32
C GLN A 118 4.91 11.72 0.88
N ALA A 119 4.97 12.00 -0.42
CA ALA A 119 4.49 13.25 -0.99
C ALA A 119 3.18 13.04 -1.75
N PHE A 120 2.27 13.99 -1.60
CA PHE A 120 0.96 14.06 -2.24
C PHE A 120 0.87 15.37 -3.01
N HIS A 121 0.36 15.32 -4.23
CA HIS A 121 0.11 16.49 -5.06
C HIS A 121 -1.16 16.31 -5.88
N LEU A 122 -2.02 17.33 -5.88
CA LEU A 122 -3.24 17.38 -6.68
C LEU A 122 -3.06 18.32 -7.87
N THR A 123 -3.47 17.87 -9.04
CA THR A 123 -3.85 18.74 -10.16
C THR A 123 -5.39 18.77 -10.26
N ALA A 124 -5.93 19.39 -11.32
CA ALA A 124 -7.37 19.45 -11.55
C ALA A 124 -8.04 18.06 -11.70
N ASP A 125 -7.29 17.03 -12.10
CA ASP A 125 -7.82 15.69 -12.42
C ASP A 125 -6.96 14.53 -11.90
N THR A 126 -5.79 14.80 -11.32
CA THR A 126 -4.81 13.79 -10.95
C THR A 126 -4.39 13.93 -9.49
N LEU A 127 -4.33 12.79 -8.78
CA LEU A 127 -3.57 12.64 -7.54
C LEU A 127 -2.26 11.93 -7.86
N THR A 128 -1.14 12.57 -7.54
CA THR A 128 0.18 11.93 -7.53
C THR A 128 0.60 11.66 -6.11
N VAL A 129 1.01 10.42 -5.83
CA VAL A 129 1.57 10.01 -4.55
C VAL A 129 2.94 9.36 -4.80
N THR A 130 3.96 9.77 -4.06
CA THR A 130 5.30 9.19 -4.16
C THR A 130 5.81 8.77 -2.78
N LEU A 131 6.49 7.62 -2.74
CA LEU A 131 7.24 7.15 -1.58
C LEU A 131 8.73 7.16 -1.92
N SER A 132 9.52 7.81 -1.08
CA SER A 132 10.98 7.83 -1.17
C SER A 132 11.58 7.32 0.13
N VAL A 133 12.20 6.14 0.09
CA VAL A 133 12.80 5.49 1.25
C VAL A 133 14.32 5.55 1.17
N THR A 134 14.96 5.78 2.32
CA THR A 134 16.41 5.78 2.48
C THR A 134 16.78 4.86 3.63
N ASN A 135 17.61 3.86 3.34
CA ASN A 135 18.20 3.00 4.35
C ASN A 135 19.07 3.83 5.31
N GLN A 136 18.82 3.69 6.61
CA GLN A 136 19.59 4.30 7.70
C GLN A 136 20.23 3.24 8.61
N GLY A 137 20.14 1.96 8.23
CA GLY A 137 20.82 0.85 8.89
C GLY A 137 22.29 0.77 8.51
N ALA A 138 23.04 -0.05 9.27
CA ALA A 138 24.46 -0.30 9.01
C ALA A 138 24.70 -1.23 7.82
N GLU A 139 23.70 -2.04 7.46
CA GLU A 139 23.82 -3.08 6.43
C GLU A 139 22.98 -2.73 5.21
N THR A 140 23.39 -3.21 4.05
CA THR A 140 22.54 -3.20 2.85
C THR A 140 21.39 -4.19 3.05
N LEU A 141 20.16 -3.77 2.77
CA LEU A 141 18.96 -4.62 2.82
C LEU A 141 18.09 -4.39 1.58
N PRO A 142 17.25 -5.36 1.17
CA PRO A 142 16.32 -5.18 0.06
C PRO A 142 15.12 -4.33 0.48
N PHE A 143 14.80 -3.28 -0.28
CA PHE A 143 13.64 -2.43 -0.04
C PHE A 143 12.64 -2.54 -1.20
N GLY A 144 11.37 -2.38 -0.87
CA GLY A 144 10.28 -2.21 -1.82
C GLY A 144 9.26 -1.20 -1.29
N THR A 145 8.47 -0.62 -2.18
CA THR A 145 7.42 0.33 -1.81
C THR A 145 6.14 0.05 -2.58
N GLY A 146 5.00 0.40 -2.00
CA GLY A 146 3.71 0.32 -2.67
C GLY A 146 2.62 1.02 -1.88
N TRP A 147 1.38 0.83 -2.32
CA TRP A 147 0.18 1.37 -1.69
C TRP A 147 -0.91 0.31 -1.62
N HIS A 148 -1.80 0.45 -0.63
CA HIS A 148 -2.94 -0.43 -0.43
C HIS A 148 -4.26 0.36 -0.49
N PRO A 149 -4.72 0.79 -1.69
CA PRO A 149 -5.97 1.53 -1.85
C PRO A 149 -7.21 0.65 -1.70
N TYR A 150 -8.25 1.19 -1.07
CA TYR A 150 -9.58 0.59 -1.00
C TYR A 150 -10.53 1.36 -1.92
N PHE A 151 -10.94 0.75 -3.03
CA PHE A 151 -11.88 1.35 -3.98
C PHE A 151 -13.34 1.00 -3.64
N PRO A 152 -14.32 1.87 -3.96
CA PRO A 152 -15.74 1.50 -3.92
C PRO A 152 -16.05 0.35 -4.88
N LEU A 153 -16.82 -0.65 -4.42
CA LEU A 153 -17.18 -1.84 -5.20
C LEU A 153 -18.70 -1.94 -5.41
N SER A 154 -19.12 -2.05 -6.66
CA SER A 154 -20.50 -2.28 -7.09
C SER A 154 -20.57 -3.40 -8.14
N PRO A 155 -21.75 -3.95 -8.46
CA PRO A 155 -21.88 -4.91 -9.58
C PRO A 155 -21.46 -4.34 -10.94
N GLN A 156 -21.43 -3.01 -11.06
CA GLN A 156 -21.05 -2.27 -12.27
C GLN A 156 -19.54 -2.02 -12.35
N THR A 157 -18.81 -2.16 -11.24
CA THR A 157 -17.35 -1.96 -11.22
C THR A 157 -16.68 -2.93 -12.18
N ARG A 158 -15.77 -2.41 -13.00
CA ARG A 158 -14.89 -3.18 -13.88
C ARG A 158 -13.46 -2.73 -13.62
N ILE A 159 -12.53 -3.67 -13.65
CA ILE A 159 -11.09 -3.40 -13.54
C ILE A 159 -10.37 -3.98 -14.75
N GLN A 160 -9.24 -3.39 -15.09
CA GLN A 160 -8.32 -3.90 -16.08
C GLN A 160 -6.89 -3.71 -15.56
N ALA A 161 -6.13 -4.80 -15.53
CA ALA A 161 -4.73 -4.83 -15.13
C ALA A 161 -4.06 -5.97 -15.89
N GLN A 162 -2.98 -5.66 -16.61
CA GLN A 162 -2.21 -6.67 -17.32
C GLN A 162 -1.59 -7.63 -16.30
N ALA A 163 -1.66 -8.93 -16.58
CA ALA A 163 -1.05 -9.97 -15.76
C ALA A 163 -0.62 -11.15 -16.64
N ILE A 164 0.59 -11.65 -16.40
CA ILE A 164 1.16 -12.82 -17.10
C ILE A 164 0.96 -14.12 -16.30
N GLY A 165 0.39 -14.01 -15.10
CA GLY A 165 0.14 -15.12 -14.20
C GLY A 165 -0.18 -14.60 -12.81
N TYR A 166 -0.49 -15.51 -11.91
CA TYR A 166 -0.84 -15.19 -10.54
C TYR A 166 -0.30 -16.27 -9.60
N TRP A 167 -0.25 -15.94 -8.31
CA TRP A 167 0.01 -16.93 -7.28
C TRP A 167 -1.29 -17.34 -6.61
N LEU A 168 -1.46 -18.66 -6.44
CA LEU A 168 -2.53 -19.20 -5.61
C LEU A 168 -2.35 -18.72 -4.18
N GLU A 169 -3.46 -18.55 -3.47
CA GLU A 169 -3.43 -18.36 -2.03
C GLU A 169 -3.25 -19.72 -1.36
N ARG A 170 -2.46 -19.76 -0.29
CA ARG A 170 -2.38 -20.90 0.63
C ARG A 170 -2.60 -20.47 2.07
N GLU A 171 -2.41 -21.39 3.01
CA GLU A 171 -2.65 -21.14 4.43
C GLU A 171 -1.88 -19.91 4.94
N GLN A 172 -2.45 -19.25 5.94
CA GLN A 172 -1.90 -18.03 6.54
C GLN A 172 -1.85 -16.84 5.57
N TRP A 173 -2.72 -16.83 4.56
CA TRP A 173 -2.84 -15.76 3.54
C TRP A 173 -1.53 -15.52 2.77
N LEU A 174 -0.72 -16.57 2.64
CA LEU A 174 0.57 -16.50 1.98
C LEU A 174 0.44 -16.78 0.49
N VAL A 175 1.41 -16.24 -0.24
CA VAL A 175 1.66 -16.58 -1.64
C VAL A 175 2.02 -18.07 -1.73
N GLY A 176 1.27 -18.78 -2.56
CA GLY A 176 1.44 -20.20 -2.88
C GLY A 176 2.13 -20.43 -4.23
N GLU A 177 1.70 -21.46 -4.94
CA GLU A 177 2.25 -21.83 -6.25
C GLU A 177 1.92 -20.77 -7.31
N PHE A 178 2.86 -20.54 -8.23
CA PHE A 178 2.65 -19.67 -9.38
C PHE A 178 1.95 -20.43 -10.50
N CYS A 179 0.97 -19.80 -11.13
CA CYS A 179 0.25 -20.32 -12.28
C CYS A 179 0.19 -19.26 -13.39
N GLU A 180 0.68 -19.61 -14.58
CA GLU A 180 0.61 -18.76 -15.77
C GLU A 180 -0.82 -18.70 -16.33
N GLN A 181 -1.64 -19.73 -16.09
CA GLN A 181 -3.02 -19.79 -16.57
C GLN A 181 -3.95 -19.09 -15.58
N LEU A 182 -4.40 -17.89 -15.94
CA LEU A 182 -5.39 -17.15 -15.17
C LEU A 182 -6.78 -17.79 -15.29
N PRO A 183 -7.45 -18.11 -14.17
CA PRO A 183 -8.88 -18.43 -14.18
C PRO A 183 -9.69 -17.28 -14.76
N GLN A 184 -10.80 -17.57 -15.45
CA GLN A 184 -11.61 -16.54 -16.10
C GLN A 184 -12.07 -15.44 -15.14
N GLU A 185 -12.36 -15.79 -13.88
CA GLU A 185 -12.81 -14.85 -12.85
C GLU A 185 -11.69 -13.95 -12.32
N LEU A 186 -10.43 -14.30 -12.57
CA LEU A 186 -9.23 -13.57 -12.15
C LEU A 186 -8.41 -13.03 -13.33
N ASP A 187 -8.88 -13.20 -14.56
CA ASP A 187 -8.25 -12.63 -15.75
C ASP A 187 -8.75 -11.20 -15.99
N PHE A 188 -7.94 -10.23 -15.58
CA PHE A 188 -8.21 -8.81 -15.71
C PHE A 188 -7.42 -8.16 -16.87
N ASN A 189 -6.85 -8.94 -17.81
CA ASN A 189 -6.15 -8.38 -18.98
C ASN A 189 -7.09 -7.56 -19.88
N GLN A 190 -8.39 -7.84 -19.83
CA GLN A 190 -9.47 -7.04 -20.37
C GLN A 190 -10.39 -6.53 -19.24
N LEU A 191 -11.24 -5.54 -19.53
CA LEU A 191 -12.21 -5.02 -18.55
C LEU A 191 -13.12 -6.14 -18.04
N ALA A 192 -12.97 -6.50 -16.77
CA ALA A 192 -13.71 -7.59 -16.14
C ALA A 192 -14.30 -7.19 -14.78
N PRO A 193 -15.41 -7.81 -14.34
CA PRO A 193 -15.97 -7.60 -13.01
C PRO A 193 -15.08 -8.22 -11.93
N LEU A 194 -15.16 -7.71 -10.71
CA LEU A 194 -14.56 -8.37 -9.55
C LEU A 194 -15.43 -9.56 -9.08
N PRO A 195 -14.83 -10.70 -8.69
CA PRO A 195 -15.54 -11.83 -8.12
C PRO A 195 -16.35 -11.46 -6.87
N ARG A 196 -17.49 -12.13 -6.66
CA ARG A 196 -18.34 -11.96 -5.46
C ARG A 196 -18.03 -13.02 -4.41
N GLN A 197 -16.74 -13.18 -4.15
CA GLN A 197 -16.17 -14.13 -3.19
C GLN A 197 -14.83 -13.59 -2.68
N TRP A 198 -14.21 -14.33 -1.78
CA TRP A 198 -12.86 -14.02 -1.31
C TRP A 198 -11.84 -14.08 -2.46
N VAL A 199 -11.00 -13.05 -2.54
CA VAL A 199 -9.85 -12.95 -3.45
C VAL A 199 -8.70 -12.34 -2.67
N ASN A 200 -7.58 -13.05 -2.59
CA ASN A 200 -6.35 -12.60 -1.95
C ASN A 200 -5.15 -13.19 -2.69
N ASN A 201 -4.88 -12.64 -3.88
CA ASN A 201 -3.89 -13.18 -4.80
C ASN A 201 -2.95 -12.06 -5.28
N GLY A 202 -1.69 -12.41 -5.46
CA GLY A 202 -0.73 -11.58 -6.19
C GLY A 202 -0.79 -11.91 -7.67
N PHE A 203 -0.64 -10.89 -8.51
CA PHE A 203 -0.54 -11.03 -9.97
C PHE A 203 0.84 -10.57 -10.42
N ALA A 204 1.47 -11.35 -11.28
CA ALA A 204 2.75 -10.98 -11.89
C ALA A 204 2.49 -10.17 -13.15
N VAL A 205 3.31 -9.15 -13.37
CA VAL A 205 3.32 -8.36 -14.61
C VAL A 205 4.62 -8.60 -15.35
N GLU A 206 4.61 -8.49 -16.67
CA GLU A 206 5.84 -8.51 -17.44
C GLU A 206 6.67 -7.27 -17.08
N MET A 207 7.91 -7.50 -16.65
CA MET A 207 8.84 -6.39 -16.43
C MET A 207 9.16 -5.78 -17.79
N MET A 208 8.67 -4.57 -18.05
CA MET A 208 9.17 -3.81 -19.21
C MET A 208 10.68 -3.64 -19.04
N PRO A 209 11.50 -3.99 -20.05
CA PRO A 209 12.93 -3.77 -19.96
C PRO A 209 13.21 -2.30 -19.67
N ALA A 210 14.11 -2.05 -18.71
CA ALA A 210 14.53 -0.73 -18.29
C ALA A 210 15.31 0.02 -19.40
#